data_AF-A0A179H128-F1
#
_entry.id   AF-A0A179H128-F1
#
_cell.length_a   1.000
_cell.length_b   1.000
_cell.length_c   1.000
_cell.angle_alpha   90.00
_cell.angle_beta   90.00
_cell.angle_gamma   90.00
#
_symmetry.space_group_name_H-M   'P 1'
#
loop_
_entity.id
_entity.type
_entity.pdbx_description
1 polymer ?
#
loop_
_entity_poly.entity_id
_entity_poly.type
_entity_poly.pdbx_seq_one_letter_code
_entity_poly.pdbx_strand_id
1 'polypeptide(L)'
;MSQEHTYLNLRMAILSDEMGSTRVIRMNFDYTLFKGEMAPFSPHVMTQVDKLHAKGITGKGVKVAILDTGVDYTNPALGGCFGKGCPISFGYDLVGDRYDPSSLDPTRRPAPDKDPIDCHGHGTHVAGIIAARDNPWGFNGAAPGADLGMYRVFGCGPGVSDEVLISAVNMAFEDGADIITGSLGSHGGWTESALETILSRVVDRGVVCTFAAGNSGAFGFFSPGGPADGNGVTSVSSFEAVNASVMLYTSHYSTHGGEWREFGFVPATRANWNVTLPIYATSLNTSITNDACKPLPDSTPNLGNKIVLIRMGTCLPYLQARYAGQKGANHIMFYNDVPGASTVSVADRPLPHVRIVSAGMVEPETGEAWVKALKAGSVITVNVANIN
;
A
#
# COMPACT_ATOMS: atom_id res chain seq x y z
N MET A 1 4.36 -16.99 -15.86
CA MET A 1 5.67 -16.36 -16.12
C MET A 1 5.92 -15.45 -14.93
N SER A 2 6.94 -15.75 -14.13
CA SER A 2 7.06 -15.30 -12.73
C SER A 2 7.59 -13.88 -12.60
N GLN A 3 6.90 -13.03 -11.85
CA GLN A 3 7.49 -11.86 -11.22
C GLN A 3 7.10 -11.77 -9.75
N GLU A 4 8.07 -11.32 -8.96
CA GLU A 4 8.05 -11.15 -7.51
C GLU A 4 6.96 -10.14 -7.13
N HIS A 5 6.01 -10.57 -6.30
CA HIS A 5 5.01 -9.70 -5.72
C HIS A 5 5.28 -9.57 -4.22
N THR A 6 5.80 -8.41 -3.81
CA THR A 6 5.72 -7.98 -2.42
C THR A 6 4.35 -7.32 -2.22
N TYR A 7 3.35 -8.12 -1.89
CA TYR A 7 2.00 -7.63 -1.63
C TYR A 7 1.84 -7.13 -0.19
N LEU A 8 1.45 -5.86 -0.06
CA LEU A 8 1.12 -5.23 1.21
C LEU A 8 -0.28 -5.73 1.64
N ASN A 9 -0.32 -6.77 2.46
CA ASN A 9 -1.57 -7.25 3.08
C ASN A 9 -2.00 -6.25 4.16
N LEU A 10 -2.78 -5.23 3.81
CA LEU A 10 -3.60 -4.50 4.78
C LEU A 10 -4.92 -5.27 4.95
N ARG A 11 -4.97 -6.19 5.92
CA ARG A 11 -6.25 -6.71 6.42
C ARG A 11 -6.77 -5.74 7.47
N MET A 12 -7.81 -4.99 7.15
CA MET A 12 -8.62 -4.34 8.19
C MET A 12 -9.45 -5.42 8.89
N ALA A 13 -9.00 -5.88 10.06
CA ALA A 13 -9.82 -6.72 10.90
C ALA A 13 -10.87 -5.84 11.62
N ILE A 14 -12.13 -5.96 11.20
CA ILE A 14 -13.26 -5.49 11.98
C ILE A 14 -13.52 -6.54 13.07
N LEU A 15 -13.07 -6.28 14.29
CA LEU A 15 -13.51 -7.00 15.48
C LEU A 15 -14.54 -6.15 16.21
N SER A 16 -15.79 -6.63 16.21
CA SER A 16 -16.78 -6.24 17.22
C SER A 16 -16.33 -6.76 18.58
N ASP A 17 -16.13 -5.88 19.56
CA ASP A 17 -15.89 -6.31 20.95
C ASP A 17 -17.01 -5.78 21.86
N GLU A 18 -17.64 -6.73 22.56
CA GLU A 18 -18.46 -6.48 23.73
C GLU A 18 -17.53 -6.08 24.89
N MET A 19 -17.13 -4.81 24.98
CA MET A 19 -16.80 -4.15 26.26
C MET A 19 -16.56 -2.65 26.03
N GLY A 20 -17.43 -1.84 26.61
CA GLY A 20 -17.51 -0.40 26.42
C GLY A 20 -16.27 0.39 26.86
N SER A 21 -15.35 0.62 25.92
CA SER A 21 -14.41 1.74 25.95
C SER A 21 -14.27 2.32 24.54
N THR A 22 -14.82 3.52 24.35
CA THR A 22 -14.68 4.29 23.11
C THR A 22 -13.21 4.65 22.91
N ARG A 23 -12.50 3.92 22.04
CA ARG A 23 -11.15 4.27 21.61
C ARG A 23 -11.22 5.42 20.61
N VAL A 24 -11.13 6.64 21.12
CA VAL A 24 -10.80 7.81 20.29
C VAL A 24 -9.29 7.77 20.07
N ILE A 25 -8.85 7.37 18.88
CA ILE A 25 -7.47 7.63 18.43
C ILE A 25 -7.36 9.15 18.29
N ARG A 26 -6.76 9.82 19.28
CA ARG A 26 -6.37 11.21 19.14
C ARG A 26 -5.12 11.25 18.26
N MET A 27 -5.32 11.65 17.01
CA MET A 27 -4.22 11.99 16.12
C MET A 27 -3.56 13.29 16.62
N ASN A 28 -2.47 13.17 17.37
CA ASN A 28 -1.57 14.30 17.62
C ASN A 28 -0.69 14.45 16.37
N PHE A 29 -1.18 15.15 15.35
CA PHE A 29 -0.29 15.70 14.36
C PHE A 29 0.41 16.91 15.00
N ASP A 30 1.73 16.94 14.94
CA ASP A 30 2.45 18.21 15.00
C ASP A 30 2.21 18.91 13.65
N TYR A 31 1.00 19.47 13.51
CA TYR A 31 0.63 20.27 12.36
C TYR A 31 1.52 21.50 12.35
N THR A 32 2.43 21.62 11.39
CA THR A 32 2.99 22.93 11.07
C THR A 32 1.86 23.77 10.49
N LEU A 33 1.15 24.45 11.38
CA LEU A 33 0.10 25.44 11.11
C LEU A 33 0.70 26.59 10.31
N PHE A 34 0.75 26.48 8.99
CA PHE A 34 0.72 27.67 8.15
C PHE A 34 -0.75 28.15 8.11
N LYS A 35 -1.10 29.03 9.04
CA LYS A 35 -2.36 29.81 9.03
C LYS A 35 -3.68 29.03 9.02
N GLY A 36 -3.81 27.97 9.82
CA GLY A 36 -5.14 27.42 10.13
C GLY A 36 -5.89 26.76 8.97
N GLU A 37 -5.21 26.44 7.87
CA GLU A 37 -5.73 25.61 6.78
C GLU A 37 -4.91 24.30 6.76
N MET A 38 -5.58 23.15 6.61
CA MET A 38 -4.89 21.88 6.41
C MET A 38 -3.94 22.01 5.21
N ALA A 39 -2.68 21.61 5.36
CA ALA A 39 -1.77 21.56 4.23
C ALA A 39 -2.41 20.71 3.12
N PRO A 40 -2.49 21.22 1.88
CA PRO A 40 -3.27 20.57 0.83
C PRO A 40 -2.61 19.24 0.43
N PHE A 41 -3.44 18.20 0.24
CA PHE A 41 -2.98 16.85 -0.14
C PHE A 41 -2.12 16.93 -1.41
N SER A 42 -0.82 16.60 -1.28
CA SER A 42 0.18 16.89 -2.33
C SER A 42 -0.21 16.36 -3.71
N PRO A 43 -0.74 15.12 -3.86
CA PRO A 43 -1.19 14.64 -5.16
C PRO A 43 -2.26 15.53 -5.80
N HIS A 44 -3.22 16.04 -5.03
CA HIS A 44 -4.27 16.90 -5.55
C HIS A 44 -3.75 18.26 -6.03
N VAL A 45 -2.79 18.85 -5.32
CA VAL A 45 -2.19 20.14 -5.73
C VAL A 45 -1.39 19.96 -7.03
N MET A 46 -0.56 18.92 -7.09
CA MET A 46 0.30 18.65 -8.25
C MET A 46 -0.51 18.36 -9.51
N THR A 47 -1.66 17.71 -9.35
CA THR A 47 -2.57 17.37 -10.46
C THR A 47 -3.71 18.38 -10.65
N GLN A 48 -3.74 19.45 -9.85
CA GLN A 48 -4.77 20.51 -9.86
C GLN A 48 -6.20 20.03 -9.58
N VAL A 49 -6.35 18.86 -8.95
CA VAL A 49 -7.63 18.33 -8.48
C VAL A 49 -8.25 19.24 -7.42
N ASP A 50 -7.43 19.85 -6.56
CA ASP A 50 -7.85 20.84 -5.57
C ASP A 50 -8.62 22.01 -6.21
N LYS A 51 -8.17 22.49 -7.38
CA LYS A 51 -8.84 23.56 -8.13
C LYS A 51 -10.14 23.10 -8.76
N LEU A 52 -10.25 21.83 -9.16
CA LEU A 52 -11.49 21.24 -9.67
C LEU A 52 -12.53 21.09 -8.55
N HIS A 53 -12.10 20.60 -7.38
CA HIS A 53 -12.94 20.50 -6.19
C HIS A 53 -13.44 21.87 -5.73
N ALA A 54 -12.59 22.90 -5.75
CA ALA A 54 -12.98 24.27 -5.43
C ALA A 54 -14.06 24.84 -6.37
N LYS A 55 -14.18 24.31 -7.60
CA LYS A 55 -15.24 24.63 -8.57
C LYS A 55 -16.48 23.75 -8.43
N GLY A 56 -16.50 22.83 -7.47
CA GLY A 56 -17.58 21.84 -7.29
C GLY A 56 -17.55 20.69 -8.30
N ILE A 57 -16.45 20.50 -9.02
CA ILE A 57 -16.28 19.40 -9.98
C ILE A 57 -15.75 18.19 -9.21
N THR A 58 -16.63 17.23 -8.92
CA THR A 58 -16.32 16.05 -8.08
C THR A 58 -16.51 14.72 -8.80
N GLY A 59 -16.85 14.72 -10.09
CA GLY A 59 -17.22 13.52 -10.84
C GLY A 59 -18.68 13.09 -10.69
N LYS A 60 -19.53 13.92 -10.07
CA LYS A 60 -20.96 13.63 -9.92
C LYS A 60 -21.62 13.32 -11.26
N GLY A 61 -22.29 12.16 -11.33
CA GLY A 61 -22.99 11.68 -12.52
C GLY A 61 -22.11 10.93 -13.52
N VAL A 62 -20.82 10.74 -13.22
CA VAL A 62 -19.88 9.93 -14.00
C VAL A 62 -19.81 8.54 -13.37
N LYS A 63 -19.88 7.50 -14.21
CA LYS A 63 -19.67 6.10 -13.85
C LYS A 63 -18.27 5.64 -14.20
N VAL A 64 -17.52 5.15 -13.21
CA VAL A 64 -16.16 4.62 -13.39
C VAL A 64 -16.14 3.13 -13.06
N ALA A 65 -15.91 2.29 -14.07
CA ALA A 65 -15.70 0.86 -13.91
C ALA A 65 -14.22 0.55 -13.67
N ILE A 66 -13.93 -0.22 -12.63
CA ILE A 66 -12.59 -0.61 -12.22
C ILE A 66 -12.44 -2.13 -12.43
N LEU A 67 -11.42 -2.55 -13.18
CA LEU A 67 -11.04 -3.94 -13.36
C LEU A 67 -9.84 -4.24 -12.46
N ASP A 68 -10.05 -4.96 -11.36
CA ASP A 68 -9.01 -5.17 -10.33
C ASP A 68 -9.27 -6.41 -9.45
N THR A 69 -8.62 -6.51 -8.28
CA THR A 69 -8.71 -7.64 -7.33
C THR A 69 -10.02 -7.71 -6.54
N GLY A 70 -10.93 -6.76 -6.75
CA GLY A 70 -12.13 -6.54 -5.95
C GLY A 70 -12.05 -5.24 -5.14
N VAL A 71 -13.08 -4.98 -4.35
CA VAL A 71 -13.16 -3.79 -3.48
C VAL A 71 -13.72 -4.16 -2.11
N ASP A 72 -13.05 -3.73 -1.05
CA ASP A 72 -13.64 -3.68 0.29
C ASP A 72 -14.60 -2.48 0.35
N TYR A 73 -15.80 -2.69 -0.17
CA TYR A 73 -16.88 -1.71 -0.12
C TYR A 73 -17.38 -1.46 1.31
N THR A 74 -16.99 -2.26 2.30
CA THR A 74 -17.33 -2.02 3.72
C THR A 74 -16.46 -0.93 4.35
N ASN A 75 -15.39 -0.52 3.66
CA ASN A 75 -14.52 0.58 4.08
C ASN A 75 -15.31 1.90 4.19
N PRO A 76 -15.21 2.63 5.33
CA PRO A 76 -15.89 3.92 5.52
C PRO A 76 -15.55 4.97 4.46
N ALA A 77 -14.32 4.98 3.94
CA ALA A 77 -13.91 5.89 2.86
C ALA A 77 -14.62 5.59 1.53
N LEU A 78 -15.13 4.37 1.37
CA LEU A 78 -15.91 3.91 0.21
C LEU A 78 -17.41 3.76 0.53
N GLY A 79 -17.85 4.34 1.65
CA GLY A 79 -19.25 4.46 2.07
C GLY A 79 -19.85 3.27 2.79
N GLY A 80 -19.11 2.17 2.97
CA GLY A 80 -19.54 1.05 3.81
C GLY A 80 -20.66 0.18 3.24
N CYS A 81 -20.96 0.25 1.94
CA CYS A 81 -22.00 -0.56 1.31
C CYS A 81 -21.76 -0.79 -0.19
N PHE A 82 -22.44 -1.79 -0.76
CA PHE A 82 -22.40 -2.16 -2.18
C PHE A 82 -23.79 -2.17 -2.82
N GLY A 83 -23.86 -1.73 -4.07
CA GLY A 83 -25.06 -1.75 -4.90
C GLY A 83 -25.76 -0.40 -5.01
N LYS A 84 -26.96 -0.39 -5.59
CA LYS A 84 -27.69 0.85 -5.93
C LYS A 84 -27.80 1.81 -4.73
N GLY A 85 -27.25 3.00 -4.88
CA GLY A 85 -27.24 4.06 -3.84
C GLY A 85 -25.97 4.13 -2.99
N CYS A 86 -25.07 3.15 -3.14
CA CYS A 86 -23.74 3.16 -2.53
C CYS A 86 -22.69 3.80 -3.44
N PRO A 87 -21.51 4.22 -2.91
CA PRO A 87 -20.43 4.72 -3.76
C PRO A 87 -19.92 3.66 -4.74
N ILE A 88 -19.80 2.41 -4.28
CA ILE A 88 -19.62 1.25 -5.14
C ILE A 88 -21.03 0.78 -5.54
N SER A 89 -21.54 1.28 -6.66
CA SER A 89 -22.97 1.17 -7.01
C SER A 89 -23.31 0.01 -7.94
N PHE A 90 -22.32 -0.52 -8.67
CA PHE A 90 -22.44 -1.67 -9.57
C PHE A 90 -21.14 -2.47 -9.59
N GLY A 91 -21.10 -3.58 -10.34
CA GLY A 91 -19.95 -4.46 -10.39
C GLY A 91 -20.31 -5.93 -10.32
N TYR A 92 -19.30 -6.78 -10.46
CA TYR A 92 -19.45 -8.23 -10.54
C TYR A 92 -18.12 -8.93 -10.22
N ASP A 93 -18.17 -10.12 -9.61
CA ASP A 93 -17.01 -11.00 -9.53
C ASP A 93 -17.03 -11.96 -10.72
N LEU A 94 -16.03 -11.86 -11.59
CA LEU A 94 -15.93 -12.71 -12.77
C LEU A 94 -15.24 -14.05 -12.46
N VAL A 95 -14.57 -14.20 -11.32
CA VAL A 95 -13.55 -15.24 -11.15
C VAL A 95 -13.63 -16.01 -9.84
N GLY A 96 -14.01 -15.37 -8.73
CA GLY A 96 -14.01 -15.97 -7.40
C GLY A 96 -12.61 -16.23 -6.83
N ASP A 97 -12.56 -16.53 -5.53
CA ASP A 97 -11.31 -16.57 -4.75
C ASP A 97 -10.24 -17.56 -5.25
N ARG A 98 -10.68 -18.72 -5.77
CA ARG A 98 -9.78 -19.83 -6.15
C ARG A 98 -9.22 -19.72 -7.55
N TYR A 99 -9.62 -18.70 -8.31
CA TYR A 99 -9.20 -18.55 -9.69
C TYR A 99 -7.68 -18.43 -9.80
N ASP A 100 -7.13 -19.21 -10.74
CA ASP A 100 -5.72 -19.22 -11.08
C ASP A 100 -5.60 -19.60 -12.56
N PRO A 101 -5.33 -18.64 -13.46
CA PRO A 101 -5.27 -18.91 -14.89
C PRO A 101 -4.09 -19.80 -15.28
N SER A 102 -3.08 -19.93 -14.41
CA SER A 102 -1.91 -20.78 -14.66
C SER A 102 -2.13 -22.24 -14.24
N SER A 103 -3.21 -22.54 -13.53
CA SER A 103 -3.51 -23.87 -13.03
C SER A 103 -4.24 -24.74 -14.05
N LEU A 104 -3.86 -26.02 -14.08
CA LEU A 104 -4.58 -27.08 -14.80
C LEU A 104 -5.72 -27.70 -13.97
N ASP A 105 -5.82 -27.36 -12.69
CA ASP A 105 -6.89 -27.82 -11.81
C ASP A 105 -8.23 -27.21 -12.26
N PRO A 106 -9.23 -28.02 -12.64
CA PRO A 106 -10.53 -27.53 -13.09
C PRO A 106 -11.29 -26.74 -12.01
N THR A 107 -10.95 -26.90 -10.73
CA THR A 107 -11.54 -26.14 -9.62
C THR A 107 -11.00 -24.71 -9.50
N ARG A 108 -9.98 -24.34 -10.29
CA ARG A 108 -9.41 -22.99 -10.36
C ARG A 108 -9.82 -22.21 -11.61
N ARG A 109 -10.85 -22.69 -12.31
CA ARG A 109 -11.52 -21.95 -13.39
C ARG A 109 -12.37 -20.81 -12.81
N PRO A 110 -12.73 -19.79 -13.62
CA PRO A 110 -13.60 -18.71 -13.16
C PRO A 110 -14.89 -19.25 -12.54
N ALA A 111 -15.24 -18.75 -11.35
CA ALA A 111 -16.46 -19.05 -10.61
C ALA A 111 -17.19 -17.74 -10.30
N PRO A 112 -17.93 -17.17 -11.28
CA PRO A 112 -18.46 -15.82 -11.16
C PRO A 112 -19.62 -15.72 -10.16
N ASP A 113 -19.69 -14.60 -9.45
CA ASP A 113 -20.80 -14.24 -8.57
C ASP A 113 -20.98 -12.71 -8.46
N LYS A 114 -21.93 -12.27 -7.62
CA LYS A 114 -22.33 -10.86 -7.55
C LYS A 114 -21.52 -10.02 -6.58
N ASP A 115 -20.65 -10.61 -5.79
CA ASP A 115 -19.95 -9.96 -4.68
C ASP A 115 -18.48 -9.69 -5.05
N PRO A 116 -18.13 -8.47 -5.49
CA PRO A 116 -16.76 -8.15 -5.92
C PRO A 116 -15.85 -7.85 -4.72
N ILE A 117 -16.07 -8.47 -3.56
CA ILE A 117 -15.31 -8.22 -2.34
C ILE A 117 -13.81 -8.50 -2.56
N ASP A 118 -12.97 -7.60 -2.09
CA ASP A 118 -11.51 -7.73 -2.22
C ASP A 118 -10.97 -8.73 -1.20
N CYS A 119 -10.01 -9.55 -1.63
CA CYS A 119 -9.21 -10.39 -0.73
C CYS A 119 -7.72 -10.03 -0.73
N HIS A 120 -7.33 -8.99 -1.48
CA HIS A 120 -5.95 -8.58 -1.70
C HIS A 120 -5.68 -7.15 -1.22
N GLY A 121 -6.60 -6.22 -1.47
CA GLY A 121 -6.53 -4.81 -1.08
C GLY A 121 -6.11 -3.86 -2.21
N HIS A 122 -5.70 -4.37 -3.38
CA HIS A 122 -5.20 -3.54 -4.48
C HIS A 122 -6.33 -2.74 -5.13
N GLY A 123 -7.42 -3.41 -5.52
CA GLY A 123 -8.59 -2.73 -6.07
C GLY A 123 -9.25 -1.79 -5.07
N THR A 124 -9.24 -2.12 -3.77
CA THR A 124 -9.67 -1.19 -2.70
C THR A 124 -8.82 0.08 -2.67
N HIS A 125 -7.49 -0.05 -2.79
CA HIS A 125 -6.58 1.09 -2.84
C HIS A 125 -6.83 1.96 -4.08
N VAL A 126 -7.01 1.35 -5.26
CA VAL A 126 -7.35 2.04 -6.51
C VAL A 126 -8.69 2.78 -6.39
N ALA A 127 -9.72 2.14 -5.85
CA ALA A 127 -11.02 2.77 -5.62
C ALA A 127 -10.92 3.99 -4.68
N GLY A 128 -10.07 3.91 -3.65
CA GLY A 128 -9.78 5.02 -2.75
C GLY A 128 -9.15 6.23 -3.45
N ILE A 129 -8.18 6.00 -4.33
CA ILE A 129 -7.56 7.08 -5.15
C ILE A 129 -8.62 7.77 -6.01
N ILE A 130 -9.53 7.00 -6.60
CA ILE A 130 -10.54 7.54 -7.52
C ILE A 130 -11.62 8.29 -6.74
N ALA A 131 -12.26 7.68 -5.75
CA ALA A 131 -13.48 8.24 -5.16
C ALA A 131 -13.62 8.04 -3.65
N ALA A 132 -12.53 7.97 -2.88
CA ALA A 132 -12.63 8.07 -1.43
C ALA A 132 -13.43 9.34 -1.05
N ARG A 133 -14.46 9.15 -0.23
CA ARG A 133 -15.31 10.20 0.31
C ARG A 133 -14.82 10.62 1.68
N ASP A 134 -15.41 11.69 2.23
CA ASP A 134 -15.08 12.19 3.56
C ASP A 134 -15.05 11.05 4.58
N ASN A 135 -13.92 10.92 5.26
CA ASN A 135 -13.65 9.80 6.16
C ASN A 135 -12.79 10.26 7.35
N PRO A 136 -12.70 9.42 8.41
CA PRO A 136 -11.95 9.78 9.62
C PRO A 136 -10.45 10.02 9.41
N TRP A 137 -9.88 9.59 8.28
CA TRP A 137 -8.45 9.75 7.97
C TRP A 137 -8.13 11.03 7.19
N GLY A 138 -9.14 11.80 6.78
CA GLY A 138 -8.96 13.16 6.26
C GLY A 138 -8.38 13.26 4.85
N PHE A 139 -8.54 12.24 4.02
CA PHE A 139 -8.20 12.27 2.58
C PHE A 139 -9.43 11.95 1.73
N ASN A 140 -9.48 12.50 0.51
CA ASN A 140 -10.52 12.19 -0.48
C ASN A 140 -9.86 11.76 -1.81
N GLY A 141 -10.62 11.06 -2.65
CA GLY A 141 -10.19 10.69 -3.99
C GLY A 141 -10.26 11.86 -4.97
N ALA A 142 -9.81 11.63 -6.21
CA ALA A 142 -9.81 12.63 -7.26
C ALA A 142 -11.24 13.05 -7.69
N ALA A 143 -12.19 12.11 -7.68
CA ALA A 143 -13.57 12.25 -8.08
C ALA A 143 -14.52 11.63 -7.03
N PRO A 144 -14.64 12.22 -5.82
CA PRO A 144 -15.39 11.63 -4.70
C PRO A 144 -16.91 11.53 -4.94
N GLY A 145 -17.43 12.26 -5.92
CA GLY A 145 -18.83 12.23 -6.33
C GLY A 145 -19.15 11.23 -7.44
N ALA A 146 -18.16 10.53 -7.99
CA ALA A 146 -18.37 9.52 -9.02
C ALA A 146 -19.06 8.26 -8.45
N ASP A 147 -19.78 7.56 -9.32
CA ASP A 147 -20.34 6.24 -9.04
C ASP A 147 -19.32 5.19 -9.52
N LEU A 148 -18.81 4.36 -8.61
CA LEU A 148 -17.84 3.33 -8.94
C LEU A 148 -18.52 1.99 -9.21
N GLY A 149 -17.98 1.26 -10.19
CA GLY A 149 -18.28 -0.13 -10.45
C GLY A 149 -17.03 -0.98 -10.28
N MET A 150 -17.09 -2.09 -9.54
CA MET A 150 -15.95 -3.00 -9.40
C MET A 150 -16.17 -4.31 -10.14
N TYR A 151 -15.33 -4.58 -11.13
CA TYR A 151 -15.26 -5.85 -11.84
C TYR A 151 -14.04 -6.61 -11.34
N ARG A 152 -14.28 -7.56 -10.45
CA ARG A 152 -13.21 -8.38 -9.89
C ARG A 152 -12.77 -9.40 -10.94
N VAL A 153 -11.52 -9.26 -11.38
CA VAL A 153 -10.92 -10.09 -12.45
C VAL A 153 -9.76 -10.96 -11.95
N PHE A 154 -9.33 -10.77 -10.70
CA PHE A 154 -8.35 -11.62 -10.03
C PHE A 154 -8.98 -12.42 -8.89
N GLY A 155 -8.54 -13.67 -8.74
CA GLY A 155 -8.77 -14.43 -7.52
C GLY A 155 -7.87 -13.92 -6.39
N CYS A 156 -7.74 -14.70 -5.31
CA CYS A 156 -6.79 -14.37 -4.24
C CYS A 156 -5.35 -14.81 -4.56
N GLY A 157 -5.16 -15.50 -5.69
CA GLY A 157 -3.87 -15.75 -6.31
C GLY A 157 -3.55 -14.74 -7.41
N PRO A 158 -2.30 -14.75 -7.92
CA PRO A 158 -1.89 -13.83 -8.96
C PRO A 158 -2.42 -14.25 -10.34
N GLY A 159 -2.58 -13.25 -11.22
CA GLY A 159 -2.79 -13.45 -12.65
C GLY A 159 -4.26 -13.45 -13.07
N VAL A 160 -4.46 -13.03 -14.33
CA VAL A 160 -5.75 -13.00 -15.02
C VAL A 160 -5.52 -13.34 -16.50
N SER A 161 -6.51 -13.94 -17.16
CA SER A 161 -6.48 -14.19 -18.61
C SER A 161 -7.18 -13.08 -19.40
N ASP A 162 -6.75 -12.88 -20.64
CA ASP A 162 -7.39 -11.91 -21.55
C ASP A 162 -8.88 -12.19 -21.75
N GLU A 163 -9.30 -13.46 -21.73
CA GLU A 163 -10.72 -13.84 -21.82
C GLU A 163 -11.57 -13.22 -20.70
N VAL A 164 -11.05 -13.21 -19.47
CA VAL A 164 -11.72 -12.59 -18.31
C VAL A 164 -11.70 -11.08 -18.45
N LEU A 165 -10.57 -10.48 -18.86
CA LEU A 165 -10.47 -9.04 -19.06
C LEU A 165 -11.42 -8.55 -20.14
N ILE A 166 -11.49 -9.24 -21.28
CA ILE A 166 -12.43 -8.95 -22.37
C ILE A 166 -13.87 -9.03 -21.87
N SER A 167 -14.20 -10.05 -21.08
CA SER A 167 -15.53 -10.20 -20.50
C SER A 167 -15.88 -9.05 -19.56
N ALA A 168 -14.93 -8.62 -18.72
CA ALA A 168 -15.11 -7.50 -17.81
C ALA A 168 -15.25 -6.17 -18.55
N VAL A 169 -14.45 -5.93 -19.59
CA VAL A 169 -14.57 -4.72 -20.44
C VAL A 169 -15.94 -4.64 -21.10
N ASN A 170 -16.43 -5.74 -21.68
CA ASN A 170 -17.76 -5.76 -22.29
C ASN A 170 -18.87 -5.52 -21.26
N MET A 171 -18.79 -6.16 -20.08
CA MET A 171 -19.78 -5.97 -19.02
C MET A 171 -19.79 -4.52 -18.50
N ALA A 172 -18.61 -3.93 -18.27
CA ALA A 172 -18.48 -2.53 -17.89
C ALA A 172 -19.06 -1.57 -18.93
N PHE A 173 -18.81 -1.84 -20.21
CA PHE A 173 -19.39 -1.08 -21.31
C PHE A 173 -20.92 -1.19 -21.35
N GLU A 174 -21.47 -2.40 -21.20
CA GLU A 174 -22.91 -2.67 -21.20
C GLU A 174 -23.64 -2.07 -19.99
N ASP A 175 -22.98 -2.00 -18.83
CA ASP A 175 -23.48 -1.32 -17.63
C ASP A 175 -23.44 0.23 -17.73
N GLY A 176 -22.92 0.73 -18.86
CA GLY A 176 -22.89 2.14 -19.22
C GLY A 176 -21.83 2.92 -18.47
N ALA A 177 -20.64 2.34 -18.28
CA ALA A 177 -19.49 3.05 -17.74
C ALA A 177 -19.04 4.18 -18.69
N ASP A 178 -18.77 5.36 -18.15
CA ASP A 178 -18.18 6.48 -18.88
C ASP A 178 -16.65 6.33 -18.96
N ILE A 179 -16.07 5.70 -17.93
CA ILE A 179 -14.64 5.42 -17.81
C ILE A 179 -14.45 3.96 -17.41
N ILE A 180 -13.54 3.26 -18.10
CA ILE A 180 -13.07 1.92 -17.73
C ILE A 180 -11.59 2.02 -17.40
N THR A 181 -11.22 1.61 -16.19
CA THR A 181 -9.84 1.68 -15.72
C THR A 181 -9.36 0.34 -15.15
N GLY A 182 -8.07 0.05 -15.29
CA GLY A 182 -7.46 -1.12 -14.69
C GLY A 182 -5.99 -0.90 -14.34
N SER A 183 -5.62 -1.24 -13.11
CA SER A 183 -4.23 -1.19 -12.64
C SER A 183 -3.58 -2.56 -12.82
N LEU A 184 -3.58 -3.02 -14.07
CA LEU A 184 -3.09 -4.33 -14.50
C LEU A 184 -2.37 -4.22 -15.83
N GLY A 185 -1.50 -5.17 -16.12
CA GLY A 185 -0.82 -5.25 -17.39
C GLY A 185 0.00 -6.52 -17.55
N SER A 186 0.42 -6.76 -18.78
CA SER A 186 1.29 -7.87 -19.17
C SER A 186 2.59 -7.33 -19.78
N HIS A 187 3.62 -8.18 -19.84
CA HIS A 187 4.87 -7.81 -20.49
C HIS A 187 4.74 -7.98 -22.00
N GLY A 188 5.06 -6.92 -22.73
CA GLY A 188 4.81 -6.89 -24.16
C GLY A 188 3.32 -6.77 -24.47
N GLY A 189 3.04 -6.50 -25.73
CA GLY A 189 1.70 -6.25 -26.21
C GLY A 189 1.78 -5.70 -27.63
N TRP A 190 0.66 -5.78 -28.33
CA TRP A 190 0.51 -5.22 -29.67
C TRP A 190 -0.87 -4.61 -29.73
N THR A 191 -0.99 -3.47 -30.42
CA THR A 191 -2.26 -2.79 -30.66
C THR A 191 -3.34 -3.69 -31.27
N GLU A 192 -2.93 -4.74 -31.99
CA GLU A 192 -3.76 -5.72 -32.69
C GLU A 192 -4.13 -6.94 -31.84
N SER A 193 -3.61 -7.04 -30.61
CA SER A 193 -4.02 -8.08 -29.68
C SER A 193 -5.51 -7.97 -29.35
N ALA A 194 -6.11 -9.08 -28.92
CA ALA A 194 -7.56 -9.21 -28.82
C ALA A 194 -8.18 -8.23 -27.81
N LEU A 195 -7.56 -8.07 -26.64
CA LEU A 195 -8.01 -7.16 -25.59
C LEU A 195 -7.89 -5.70 -26.03
N GLU A 196 -6.77 -5.33 -26.65
CA GLU A 196 -6.42 -4.01 -27.14
C GLU A 196 -7.35 -3.58 -28.26
N THR A 197 -7.68 -4.49 -29.18
CA THR A 197 -8.67 -4.26 -30.24
C THR A 197 -10.06 -3.98 -29.66
N ILE A 198 -10.44 -4.69 -28.60
CA ILE A 198 -11.74 -4.51 -27.95
C ILE A 198 -11.79 -3.17 -27.21
N LEU A 199 -10.74 -2.84 -26.47
CA LEU A 199 -10.60 -1.54 -25.80
C LEU A 199 -10.62 -0.39 -26.82
N SER A 200 -9.91 -0.51 -27.94
CA SER A 200 -9.92 0.49 -29.01
C SER A 200 -11.34 0.74 -29.54
N ARG A 201 -12.14 -0.31 -29.73
CA ARG A 201 -13.55 -0.20 -30.15
C ARG A 201 -14.45 0.42 -29.09
N VAL A 202 -14.15 0.20 -27.81
CA VAL A 202 -14.86 0.83 -26.69
C VAL A 202 -14.55 2.33 -26.65
N VAL A 203 -13.29 2.71 -26.86
CA VAL A 203 -12.86 4.11 -26.99
C VAL A 203 -13.53 4.79 -28.18
N ASP A 204 -13.62 4.13 -29.33
CA ASP A 204 -14.31 4.66 -30.52
C ASP A 204 -15.81 4.93 -30.28
N ARG A 205 -16.40 4.34 -29.24
CA ARG A 205 -17.79 4.57 -28.80
C ARG A 205 -17.92 5.63 -27.71
N GLY A 206 -16.84 6.34 -27.39
CA GLY A 206 -16.82 7.48 -26.48
C GLY A 206 -16.59 7.15 -25.01
N VAL A 207 -16.22 5.90 -24.67
CA VAL A 207 -15.85 5.53 -23.31
C VAL A 207 -14.35 5.72 -23.11
N VAL A 208 -13.95 6.41 -22.06
CA VAL A 208 -12.53 6.63 -21.77
C VAL A 208 -11.93 5.36 -21.15
N CYS A 209 -10.86 4.83 -21.74
CA CYS A 209 -10.13 3.71 -21.16
C CYS A 209 -8.77 4.15 -20.63
N THR A 210 -8.46 3.85 -19.37
CA THR A 210 -7.18 4.20 -18.73
C THR A 210 -6.52 2.98 -18.10
N PHE A 211 -5.27 2.69 -18.46
CA PHE A 211 -4.55 1.55 -17.91
C PHE A 211 -3.11 1.91 -17.57
N ALA A 212 -2.56 1.25 -16.54
CA ALA A 212 -1.19 1.49 -16.09
C ALA A 212 -0.17 1.04 -17.15
N ALA A 213 0.84 1.86 -17.40
CA ALA A 213 1.93 1.53 -18.34
C ALA A 213 2.81 0.35 -17.88
N GLY A 214 2.72 -0.02 -16.60
CA GLY A 214 3.48 -1.09 -15.97
C GLY A 214 4.71 -0.60 -15.18
N ASN A 215 5.24 -1.48 -14.32
CA ASN A 215 6.33 -1.17 -13.37
C ASN A 215 7.70 -1.72 -13.84
N SER A 216 7.80 -2.04 -15.12
CA SER A 216 8.91 -2.77 -15.71
C SER A 216 9.93 -1.86 -16.42
N GLY A 217 9.94 -0.56 -16.11
CA GLY A 217 10.78 0.44 -16.78
C GLY A 217 12.29 0.13 -16.76
N ALA A 218 12.76 -0.63 -15.76
CA ALA A 218 14.15 -1.09 -15.68
C ALA A 218 14.55 -2.04 -16.83
N PHE A 219 13.60 -2.69 -17.49
CA PHE A 219 13.84 -3.57 -18.64
C PHE A 219 13.99 -2.81 -19.97
N GLY A 220 13.82 -1.48 -19.98
CA GLY A 220 14.08 -0.61 -21.12
C GLY A 220 12.82 -0.14 -21.85
N PHE A 221 13.00 0.61 -22.95
CA PHE A 221 11.94 1.36 -23.63
C PHE A 221 10.77 0.53 -24.15
N PHE A 222 10.93 -0.77 -24.36
CA PHE A 222 9.89 -1.69 -24.84
C PHE A 222 9.22 -2.47 -23.70
N SER A 223 9.39 -2.03 -22.45
CA SER A 223 8.76 -2.66 -21.29
C SER A 223 7.27 -2.37 -21.10
N PRO A 224 6.69 -1.23 -21.56
CA PRO A 224 5.24 -1.06 -21.51
C PRO A 224 4.54 -2.14 -22.35
N GLY A 225 3.34 -2.54 -21.92
CA GLY A 225 2.58 -3.59 -22.60
C GLY A 225 1.07 -3.42 -22.44
N GLY A 226 0.35 -4.44 -22.89
CA GLY A 226 -1.10 -4.49 -22.87
C GLY A 226 -1.67 -4.56 -21.45
N PRO A 227 -2.84 -3.95 -21.18
CA PRO A 227 -3.76 -3.33 -22.14
C PRO A 227 -3.50 -1.86 -22.48
N ALA A 228 -2.48 -1.23 -21.87
CA ALA A 228 -2.28 0.21 -21.96
C ALA A 228 -1.79 0.69 -23.34
N ASP A 229 -1.39 -0.23 -24.22
CA ASP A 229 -0.92 0.02 -25.57
C ASP A 229 -2.02 -0.06 -26.64
N GLY A 230 -3.29 -0.27 -26.25
CA GLY A 230 -4.44 -0.20 -27.17
C GLY A 230 -4.60 1.19 -27.80
N ASN A 231 -5.11 1.24 -29.04
CA ASN A 231 -5.29 2.51 -29.73
C ASN A 231 -6.38 3.37 -29.06
N GLY A 232 -6.06 4.63 -28.76
CA GLY A 232 -6.94 5.54 -28.02
C GLY A 232 -7.03 5.27 -26.51
N VAL A 233 -6.42 4.18 -26.02
CA VAL A 233 -6.31 3.92 -24.58
C VAL A 233 -5.30 4.88 -23.96
N THR A 234 -5.65 5.46 -22.81
CA THR A 234 -4.75 6.34 -22.06
C THR A 234 -3.82 5.51 -21.20
N SER A 235 -2.56 5.41 -21.63
CA SER A 235 -1.48 4.80 -20.85
C SER A 235 -1.01 5.74 -19.73
N VAL A 236 -1.03 5.27 -18.49
CA VAL A 236 -0.70 6.07 -17.30
C VAL A 236 0.66 5.66 -16.73
N SER A 237 1.59 6.62 -16.71
CA SER A 237 2.91 6.49 -16.05
C SER A 237 2.86 6.96 -14.59
N SER A 238 3.87 6.61 -13.79
CA SER A 238 4.00 7.04 -12.39
C SER A 238 5.12 8.04 -12.21
N PHE A 239 4.93 8.99 -11.29
CA PHE A 239 5.96 9.86 -10.76
C PHE A 239 5.65 10.17 -9.30
N GLU A 240 6.68 10.52 -8.55
CA GLU A 240 6.61 10.66 -7.10
C GLU A 240 6.03 12.01 -6.72
N ALA A 241 5.09 11.99 -5.77
CA ALA A 241 4.58 13.21 -5.18
C ALA A 241 5.71 13.95 -4.45
N VAL A 242 5.71 15.30 -4.48
CA VAL A 242 6.71 16.11 -3.78
C VAL A 242 6.72 15.80 -2.29
N ASN A 243 5.53 15.62 -1.71
CA ASN A 243 5.36 15.17 -0.33
C ASN A 243 4.56 13.88 -0.31
N ALA A 244 5.11 12.83 0.30
CA ALA A 244 4.39 11.60 0.60
C ALA A 244 3.71 11.72 1.97
N SER A 245 2.40 11.47 2.01
CA SER A 245 1.68 11.31 3.27
C SER A 245 1.70 9.83 3.65
N VAL A 246 2.23 9.51 4.82
CA VAL A 246 2.29 8.14 5.33
C VAL A 246 1.53 8.07 6.64
N MET A 247 0.71 7.02 6.79
CA MET A 247 0.01 6.76 8.04
C MET A 247 0.98 6.15 9.05
N LEU A 248 1.13 6.81 10.19
CA LEU A 248 1.93 6.30 11.30
C LEU A 248 1.06 5.50 12.26
N TYR A 249 1.55 4.34 12.66
CA TYR A 249 0.96 3.55 13.74
C TYR A 249 1.52 4.04 15.07
N THR A 250 0.63 4.24 16.04
CA THR A 250 1.01 4.70 17.36
C THR A 250 1.50 3.53 18.22
N SER A 251 2.61 3.74 18.92
CA SER A 251 3.16 2.83 19.92
C SER A 251 3.84 3.63 21.03
N HIS A 252 4.39 2.95 22.03
CA HIS A 252 4.90 3.63 23.23
C HIS A 252 6.34 3.26 23.57
N TYR A 253 7.10 4.20 24.12
CA TYR A 253 8.42 3.95 24.68
C TYR A 253 8.59 4.61 26.05
N SER A 254 9.48 4.05 26.88
CA SER A 254 9.86 4.59 28.18
C SER A 254 11.38 4.67 28.28
N THR A 255 11.88 5.69 28.96
CA THR A 255 13.31 5.87 29.26
C THR A 255 13.53 5.64 30.74
N HIS A 256 14.44 4.74 31.10
CA HIS A 256 14.72 4.33 32.49
C HIS A 256 13.49 3.90 33.31
N GLY A 257 12.46 3.35 32.65
CA GLY A 257 11.22 2.95 33.33
C GLY A 257 10.39 4.12 33.85
N GLY A 258 10.63 5.34 33.35
CA GLY A 258 9.77 6.50 33.58
C GLY A 258 8.47 6.43 32.77
N GLU A 259 7.82 7.59 32.64
CA GLU A 259 6.56 7.74 31.89
C GLU A 259 6.66 7.21 30.45
N TRP A 260 5.60 6.53 30.02
CA TRP A 260 5.45 6.07 28.64
C TRP A 260 5.08 7.24 27.73
N ARG A 261 5.78 7.35 26.62
CA ARG A 261 5.59 8.38 25.60
C ARG A 261 5.19 7.73 24.29
N GLU A 262 4.26 8.37 23.60
CA GLU A 262 3.84 7.94 22.27
C GLU A 262 4.93 8.20 21.22
N PHE A 263 4.99 7.35 20.20
CA PHE A 263 5.72 7.56 18.97
C PHE A 263 4.97 6.95 17.80
N GLY A 264 5.19 7.48 16.59
CA GLY A 264 4.67 6.94 15.34
C GLY A 264 5.69 6.08 14.61
N PHE A 265 5.25 5.01 13.94
CA PHE A 265 6.09 4.21 13.06
C PHE A 265 5.33 3.69 11.83
N VAL A 266 6.08 3.40 10.76
CA VAL A 266 5.57 2.76 9.54
C VAL A 266 5.94 1.29 9.56
N PRO A 267 5.01 0.34 9.34
CA PRO A 267 5.31 -1.08 9.37
C PRO A 267 6.14 -1.50 8.14
N ALA A 268 7.04 -2.47 8.31
CA ALA A 268 7.73 -3.11 7.18
C ALA A 268 6.89 -4.23 6.56
N THR A 269 7.40 -4.88 5.51
CA THR A 269 6.75 -6.05 4.86
C THR A 269 6.51 -7.24 5.80
N ARG A 270 7.20 -7.27 6.95
CA ARG A 270 6.88 -8.14 8.09
C ARG A 270 6.64 -7.27 9.30
N ALA A 271 5.45 -7.35 9.89
CA ALA A 271 5.07 -6.47 10.99
C ALA A 271 4.28 -7.18 12.09
N ASN A 272 4.62 -8.45 12.38
CA ASN A 272 4.00 -9.18 13.49
C ASN A 272 4.60 -8.72 14.83
N TRP A 273 4.18 -7.53 15.25
CA TRP A 273 4.56 -6.89 16.49
C TRP A 273 3.66 -7.38 17.63
N ASN A 274 4.24 -7.63 18.81
CA ASN A 274 3.52 -7.75 20.08
C ASN A 274 4.58 -7.92 21.18
N VAL A 275 5.44 -6.91 21.31
CA VAL A 275 6.67 -7.04 22.11
C VAL A 275 6.91 -5.81 22.95
N THR A 276 7.48 -6.04 24.13
CA THR A 276 8.03 -4.98 24.99
C THR A 276 9.49 -5.31 25.26
N LEU A 277 10.41 -4.65 24.56
CA LEU A 277 11.83 -4.98 24.60
C LEU A 277 12.69 -3.72 24.66
N PRO A 278 13.89 -3.80 25.26
CA PRO A 278 14.85 -2.71 25.21
C PRO A 278 15.46 -2.55 23.82
N ILE A 279 15.73 -1.31 23.43
CA ILE A 279 16.42 -0.99 22.17
C ILE A 279 17.90 -1.36 22.25
N TYR A 280 18.45 -1.83 21.14
CA TYR A 280 19.89 -1.90 20.89
C TYR A 280 20.21 -1.20 19.56
N ALA A 281 20.99 -0.12 19.59
CA ALA A 281 21.44 0.55 18.38
C ALA A 281 22.74 -0.10 17.85
N THR A 282 22.78 -0.43 16.56
CA THR A 282 23.99 -0.97 15.92
C THR A 282 25.11 0.07 15.80
N SER A 283 24.75 1.35 15.78
CA SER A 283 25.65 2.49 15.80
C SER A 283 25.13 3.58 16.74
N LEU A 284 26.04 4.24 17.48
CA LEU A 284 25.73 5.46 18.24
C LEU A 284 26.13 6.75 17.50
N ASN A 285 26.46 6.63 16.22
CA ASN A 285 26.73 7.75 15.32
C ASN A 285 25.54 7.93 14.37
N THR A 286 24.80 9.03 14.53
CA THR A 286 23.61 9.35 13.71
C THR A 286 23.95 9.85 12.30
N SER A 287 25.23 10.01 11.96
CA SER A 287 25.69 10.39 10.62
C SER A 287 26.31 9.23 9.84
N ILE A 288 26.25 8.00 10.36
CA ILE A 288 26.77 6.82 9.65
C ILE A 288 25.90 6.53 8.42
N THR A 289 26.51 6.42 7.24
CA THR A 289 25.77 6.18 6.00
C THR A 289 25.66 4.70 5.63
N ASN A 290 26.38 3.83 6.32
CA ASN A 290 26.48 2.40 6.01
C ASN A 290 26.22 1.50 7.24
N ASP A 291 25.34 1.93 8.14
CA ASP A 291 24.96 1.17 9.34
C ASP A 291 24.50 -0.24 8.96
N ALA A 292 25.04 -1.25 9.64
CA ALA A 292 24.75 -2.66 9.37
C ALA A 292 24.84 -3.06 7.87
N CYS A 293 25.59 -2.36 7.01
CA CYS A 293 25.77 -2.77 5.60
C CYS A 293 26.81 -3.88 5.41
N LYS A 294 27.43 -4.33 6.51
CA LYS A 294 28.41 -5.42 6.60
C LYS A 294 28.07 -6.27 7.83
N PRO A 295 28.61 -7.49 7.97
CA PRO A 295 28.45 -8.28 9.19
C PRO A 295 28.74 -7.46 10.44
N LEU A 296 27.84 -7.53 11.43
CA LEU A 296 28.05 -6.86 12.71
C LEU A 296 29.28 -7.44 13.42
N PRO A 297 30.05 -6.64 14.17
CA PRO A 297 31.24 -7.10 14.87
C PRO A 297 31.03 -8.36 15.71
N ASP A 298 32.07 -9.16 15.89
CA ASP A 298 32.00 -10.35 16.75
C ASP A 298 31.71 -10.04 18.21
N SER A 299 32.03 -8.82 18.65
CA SER A 299 31.67 -8.28 19.96
C SER A 299 30.19 -7.93 20.13
N THR A 300 29.40 -7.94 19.06
CA THR A 300 27.95 -7.68 19.15
C THR A 300 27.27 -8.80 19.95
N PRO A 301 26.50 -8.47 21.01
CA PRO A 301 25.82 -9.46 21.83
C PRO A 301 24.68 -10.14 21.05
N ASN A 302 24.08 -11.16 21.66
CA ASN A 302 22.85 -11.75 21.13
C ASN A 302 21.71 -10.72 21.17
N LEU A 303 21.06 -10.50 20.02
CA LEU A 303 20.03 -9.49 19.80
C LEU A 303 18.59 -10.04 19.89
N GLY A 304 18.39 -11.31 20.25
CA GLY A 304 17.08 -11.97 20.24
C GLY A 304 16.03 -11.36 21.18
N ASN A 305 16.47 -10.72 22.27
CA ASN A 305 15.61 -10.04 23.24
C ASN A 305 15.73 -8.50 23.13
N LYS A 306 16.02 -7.98 21.93
CA LYS A 306 16.17 -6.56 21.64
C LYS A 306 15.28 -6.17 20.46
N ILE A 307 14.88 -4.90 20.44
CA ILE A 307 14.50 -4.22 19.19
C ILE A 307 15.75 -3.54 18.67
N VAL A 308 16.24 -3.98 17.51
CA VAL A 308 17.49 -3.47 16.94
C VAL A 308 17.20 -2.19 16.18
N LEU A 309 17.80 -1.08 16.61
CA LEU A 309 17.69 0.22 15.95
C LEU A 309 18.82 0.36 14.92
N ILE A 310 18.45 0.56 13.65
CA ILE A 310 19.40 0.66 12.53
C ILE A 310 19.09 1.91 11.71
N ARG A 311 20.12 2.69 11.38
CA ARG A 311 19.96 3.85 10.48
C ARG A 311 19.85 3.41 9.02
N MET A 312 18.95 4.01 8.25
CA MET A 312 18.95 3.90 6.79
C MET A 312 20.20 4.53 6.17
N GLY A 313 20.49 4.18 4.92
CA GLY A 313 21.63 4.73 4.20
C GLY A 313 21.90 4.03 2.87
N THR A 314 23.17 3.80 2.56
CA THR A 314 23.62 3.41 1.21
C THR A 314 23.33 1.98 0.79
N CYS A 315 22.75 1.15 1.66
CA CYS A 315 22.48 -0.25 1.36
C CYS A 315 21.03 -0.64 1.64
N LEU A 316 20.60 -1.75 1.04
CA LEU A 316 19.21 -2.20 1.11
C LEU A 316 18.82 -2.60 2.55
N PRO A 317 17.59 -2.27 3.02
CA PRO A 317 17.10 -2.65 4.35
C PRO A 317 17.18 -4.15 4.64
N TYR A 318 16.87 -4.98 3.63
CA TYR A 318 17.03 -6.43 3.72
C TYR A 318 18.46 -6.86 4.07
N LEU A 319 19.47 -6.19 3.53
CA LEU A 319 20.87 -6.49 3.81
C LEU A 319 21.22 -6.17 5.28
N GLN A 320 20.76 -5.02 5.76
CA GLN A 320 20.92 -4.61 7.15
C GLN A 320 20.23 -5.58 8.11
N ALA A 321 18.98 -5.94 7.78
CA ALA A 321 18.19 -6.90 8.54
C ALA A 321 18.86 -8.27 8.61
N ARG A 322 19.48 -8.72 7.50
CA ARG A 322 20.25 -9.97 7.45
C ARG A 322 21.41 -9.95 8.46
N TYR A 323 22.22 -8.90 8.49
CA TYR A 323 23.39 -8.85 9.37
C TYR A 323 23.02 -8.69 10.84
N ALA A 324 21.94 -7.97 11.16
CA ALA A 324 21.36 -7.98 12.50
C ALA A 324 20.82 -9.37 12.88
N GLY A 325 20.12 -10.02 11.96
CA GLY A 325 19.57 -11.36 12.14
C GLY A 325 20.62 -12.44 12.41
N GLN A 326 21.81 -12.33 11.83
CA GLN A 326 22.96 -13.21 12.13
C GLN A 326 23.44 -13.12 13.59
N LYS A 327 23.13 -12.03 14.29
CA LYS A 327 23.36 -11.87 15.74
C LYS A 327 22.11 -12.20 16.57
N GLY A 328 21.10 -12.82 15.97
CA GLY A 328 19.88 -13.28 16.63
C GLY A 328 18.73 -12.28 16.63
N ALA A 329 18.83 -11.15 15.92
CA ALA A 329 17.74 -10.15 15.90
C ALA A 329 16.45 -10.73 15.28
N ASN A 330 15.33 -10.57 15.99
CA ASN A 330 13.99 -10.91 15.50
C ASN A 330 13.16 -9.67 15.16
N HIS A 331 13.47 -8.53 15.79
CA HIS A 331 12.71 -7.29 15.73
C HIS A 331 13.63 -6.13 15.38
N ILE A 332 13.29 -5.37 14.35
CA ILE A 332 14.12 -4.26 13.85
C ILE A 332 13.29 -2.99 13.76
N MET A 333 13.82 -1.88 14.26
CA MET A 333 13.28 -0.56 14.01
C MET A 333 14.31 0.22 13.19
N PHE A 334 13.95 0.58 11.97
CA PHE A 334 14.74 1.49 11.17
C PHE A 334 14.45 2.93 11.56
N TYR A 335 15.39 3.83 11.33
CA TYR A 335 15.09 5.25 11.26
C TYR A 335 15.75 5.82 10.01
N ASN A 336 15.02 6.71 9.34
CA ASN A 336 15.38 7.15 8.01
C ASN A 336 16.59 8.09 8.03
N ASP A 337 17.27 8.24 6.89
CA ASP A 337 18.36 9.20 6.70
C ASP A 337 17.95 10.50 6.01
N VAL A 338 16.68 10.56 5.60
CA VAL A 338 15.97 11.73 5.09
C VAL A 338 14.67 11.93 5.88
N PRO A 339 14.06 13.13 5.89
CA PRO A 339 12.81 13.38 6.60
C PRO A 339 11.69 12.40 6.24
N GLY A 340 10.90 12.00 7.24
CA GLY A 340 9.79 11.08 7.11
C GLY A 340 10.16 9.60 7.25
N ALA A 341 9.14 8.74 7.24
CA ALA A 341 9.27 7.29 7.35
C ALA A 341 8.50 6.60 6.22
N SER A 342 8.97 5.43 5.80
CA SER A 342 8.35 4.65 4.73
C SER A 342 8.40 3.16 5.04
N THR A 343 7.50 2.40 4.40
CA THR A 343 7.55 0.94 4.43
C THR A 343 8.88 0.45 3.84
N VAL A 344 9.50 -0.52 4.51
CA VAL A 344 10.73 -1.17 4.03
C VAL A 344 10.51 -2.65 3.80
N SER A 345 11.16 -3.21 2.78
CA SER A 345 11.19 -4.66 2.59
C SER A 345 12.34 -5.30 3.35
N VAL A 346 12.00 -6.26 4.20
CA VAL A 346 12.95 -7.09 4.97
C VAL A 346 12.90 -8.58 4.59
N ALA A 347 12.12 -8.93 3.56
CA ALA A 347 11.93 -10.30 3.09
C ALA A 347 12.25 -10.41 1.59
N ASP A 348 12.87 -11.54 1.17
CA ASP A 348 12.48 -12.29 -0.04
C ASP A 348 13.45 -13.40 -0.49
N ARG A 349 14.36 -13.86 0.38
CA ARG A 349 14.89 -15.22 0.24
C ARG A 349 14.82 -15.96 1.57
N PRO A 350 14.44 -17.26 1.60
CA PRO A 350 14.58 -18.07 2.79
C PRO A 350 16.07 -18.11 3.12
N LEU A 351 16.50 -17.23 4.02
CA LEU A 351 17.82 -17.24 4.58
C LEU A 351 17.86 -18.39 5.58
N PRO A 352 18.70 -19.42 5.38
CA PRO A 352 18.94 -20.40 6.40
C PRO A 352 19.36 -19.66 7.68
N HIS A 353 18.59 -19.85 8.76
CA HIS A 353 18.92 -19.37 10.12
C HIS A 353 18.72 -17.88 10.43
N VAL A 354 18.04 -17.07 9.61
CA VAL A 354 17.65 -15.68 9.97
C VAL A 354 16.13 -15.54 9.97
N ARG A 355 15.55 -15.18 11.13
CA ARG A 355 14.10 -15.07 11.33
C ARG A 355 13.71 -13.66 11.77
N ILE A 356 13.64 -12.73 10.82
CA ILE A 356 12.99 -11.43 11.08
C ILE A 356 11.48 -11.67 11.21
N VAL A 357 10.96 -11.39 12.40
CA VAL A 357 9.55 -11.54 12.77
C VAL A 357 8.81 -10.24 12.51
N SER A 358 9.42 -9.11 12.88
CA SER A 358 8.85 -7.79 12.64
C SER A 358 9.92 -6.75 12.35
N ALA A 359 9.55 -5.81 11.50
CA ALA A 359 10.30 -4.60 11.26
C ALA A 359 9.35 -3.41 11.05
N GLY A 360 9.90 -2.22 11.18
CA GLY A 360 9.20 -0.96 11.00
C GLY A 360 10.20 0.19 10.92
N MET A 361 9.72 1.39 10.64
CA MET A 361 10.53 2.58 10.53
C MET A 361 9.92 3.72 11.34
N VAL A 362 10.72 4.36 12.18
CA VAL A 362 10.38 5.64 12.80
C VAL A 362 10.98 6.79 12.00
N GLU A 363 10.47 8.00 12.22
CA GLU A 363 11.08 9.21 11.67
C GLU A 363 12.51 9.42 12.20
N PRO A 364 13.38 10.10 11.43
CA PRO A 364 14.77 10.35 11.81
C PRO A 364 14.89 10.94 13.22
N GLU A 365 14.05 11.90 13.57
CA GLU A 365 14.06 12.62 14.85
C GLU A 365 13.87 11.66 16.03
N THR A 366 12.98 10.68 15.89
CA THR A 366 12.72 9.66 16.92
C THR A 366 13.93 8.73 17.07
N GLY A 367 14.47 8.24 15.95
CA GLY A 367 15.64 7.37 15.96
C GLY A 367 16.88 8.06 16.53
N GLU A 368 17.14 9.30 16.11
CA GLU A 368 18.26 10.11 16.59
C GLU A 368 18.13 10.46 18.07
N ALA A 369 16.92 10.77 18.54
CA ALA A 369 16.66 10.99 19.96
C ALA A 369 16.96 9.74 20.79
N TRP A 370 16.56 8.56 20.30
CA TRP A 370 16.88 7.29 20.95
C TRP A 370 18.39 7.00 20.95
N VAL A 371 19.09 7.22 19.83
CA VAL A 371 20.55 7.07 19.76
C VAL A 371 21.25 8.01 20.76
N LYS A 372 20.82 9.28 20.83
CA LYS A 372 21.39 10.26 21.77
C LYS A 372 21.20 9.83 23.23
N ALA A 373 20.02 9.33 23.58
CA ALA A 373 19.74 8.82 24.92
C ALA A 373 20.56 7.56 25.23
N LEU A 374 20.66 6.60 24.31
CA LEU A 374 21.53 5.42 24.46
C LEU A 374 23.00 5.80 24.66
N LYS A 375 23.50 6.80 23.90
CA LYS A 375 24.86 7.33 24.04
C LYS A 375 25.10 8.00 25.39
N ALA A 376 24.06 8.56 26.02
CA ALA A 376 24.10 9.12 27.37
C ALA A 376 23.98 8.04 28.48
N GLY A 377 23.89 6.75 28.12
CA GLY A 377 23.76 5.65 29.07
C GLY A 377 22.31 5.31 29.43
N SER A 378 21.34 5.86 28.73
CA SER A 378 19.94 5.55 28.98
C SER A 378 19.52 4.18 28.48
N VAL A 379 18.55 3.57 29.17
CA VAL A 379 17.86 2.36 28.71
C VAL A 379 16.50 2.77 28.19
N ILE A 380 16.25 2.49 26.91
CA ILE A 380 14.97 2.74 26.26
C ILE A 380 14.26 1.40 26.08
N THR A 381 13.04 1.31 26.59
CA THR A 381 12.15 0.15 26.40
C THR A 381 11.01 0.57 25.49
N VAL A 382 10.76 -0.20 24.44
CA VAL A 382 9.69 0.07 23.47
C VAL A 382 8.65 -1.02 23.56
N ASN A 383 7.39 -0.61 23.64
CA ASN A 383 6.22 -1.44 23.47
C ASN A 383 5.67 -1.18 22.06
N VAL A 384 5.76 -2.17 21.17
CA VAL A 384 5.17 -2.11 19.83
C VAL A 384 3.98 -3.04 19.79
N ALA A 385 2.80 -2.44 19.64
CA ALA A 385 1.53 -3.18 19.57
C ALA A 385 1.40 -3.91 18.23
N ASN A 386 0.59 -4.97 18.22
CA ASN A 386 0.24 -5.62 16.95
C ASN A 386 -0.60 -4.69 16.08
N ILE A 387 -0.46 -4.88 14.78
CA ILE A 387 -1.07 -4.05 13.74
C ILE A 387 -2.35 -4.69 13.20
N ASN A 388 -2.53 -5.98 13.47
CA ASN A 388 -3.69 -6.76 13.06
C ASN A 388 -4.95 -6.47 13.87
#